data_AF-A0AAD5R6D3-F1
#
_entry.id   AF-A0AAD5R6D3-F1
#
_cell.length_a   1.000
_cell.length_b   1.000
_cell.length_c   1.000
_cell.angle_alpha   90.00
_cell.angle_beta   90.00
_cell.angle_gamma   90.00
#
_symmetry.space_group_name_H-M   'P 1'
#
loop_
_entity.id
_entity.type
_entity.pdbx_description
1 polymer ?
#
loop_
_entity_poly.entity_id
_entity_poly.type
_entity_poly.pdbx_seq_one_letter_code
_entity_poly.pdbx_strand_id
1 'polypeptide(L)' 'MGNAAAEKVANVPKTGEQKKKKVERDRLPVVNDEIQSDQKKYKLKQVLGSGGYGTVFLSQDGEK' A
#
# COMPACT_ATOMS: atom_id res chain seq x y z
N MET A 1 -37.82 -10.52 -9.13
CA MET A 1 -36.89 -10.13 -8.04
C MET A 1 -35.54 -10.75 -8.32
N GLY A 2 -34.52 -9.96 -8.67
CA GLY A 2 -33.14 -10.44 -8.83
C GLY A 2 -32.38 -10.28 -7.52
N ASN A 3 -31.79 -11.38 -7.02
CA ASN A 3 -30.97 -11.40 -5.82
C ASN A 3 -29.49 -11.63 -6.19
N ALA A 4 -28.62 -11.01 -5.39
CA ALA A 4 -27.21 -11.33 -5.13
C ALA A 4 -26.14 -10.90 -6.17
N ALA A 5 -25.25 -10.00 -5.75
CA ALA A 5 -23.80 -10.21 -5.76
C ALA A 5 -23.12 -9.14 -4.89
N ALA A 6 -22.75 -9.53 -3.66
CA ALA A 6 -21.75 -8.83 -2.88
C ALA A 6 -20.37 -9.31 -3.37
N GLU A 7 -19.49 -8.40 -3.75
CA GLU A 7 -18.06 -8.71 -3.87
C GLU A 7 -17.27 -7.74 -3.00
N LYS A 8 -17.05 -8.20 -1.75
CA LYS A 8 -15.94 -7.76 -0.93
C LYS A 8 -14.64 -8.38 -1.48
N VAL A 9 -13.54 -7.79 -1.04
CA VAL A 9 -12.18 -8.34 -0.92
C VAL A 9 -11.41 -8.61 -2.22
N ALA A 10 -10.75 -7.56 -2.70
CA ALA A 10 -9.38 -7.70 -3.21
C ALA A 10 -8.41 -7.91 -2.02
N ASN A 11 -8.55 -9.03 -1.30
CA ASN A 11 -7.49 -9.58 -0.46
C ASN A 11 -6.63 -10.45 -1.37
N VAL A 12 -5.54 -9.90 -1.90
CA VAL A 12 -4.50 -10.71 -2.55
C VAL A 12 -3.38 -10.92 -1.53
N PRO A 13 -3.29 -12.09 -0.86
CA PRO A 13 -2.06 -12.50 -0.22
C PRO A 13 -1.19 -13.10 -1.32
N LYS A 14 -0.18 -12.35 -1.79
CA LYS A 14 0.95 -12.93 -2.51
C LYS A 14 2.21 -12.74 -1.67
N THR A 15 2.45 -13.79 -0.88
CA THR A 15 3.70 -14.51 -0.68
C THR A 15 4.97 -13.78 -1.10
N GLY A 16 5.87 -13.65 -0.14
CA GLY A 16 7.07 -12.85 -0.22
C GLY A 16 7.97 -13.13 -1.42
N GLU A 17 8.57 -12.06 -1.91
CA GLU A 17 9.90 -12.10 -2.48
C GLU A 17 10.56 -10.77 -2.14
N GLN A 18 11.48 -10.81 -1.18
CA GLN A 18 12.48 -9.76 -0.97
C GLN A 18 13.46 -9.84 -2.15
N LYS A 19 13.01 -9.47 -3.36
CA LYS A 19 13.92 -9.09 -4.43
C LYS A 19 14.01 -7.58 -4.40
N LYS A 20 15.23 -7.05 -4.37
CA LYS A 20 15.56 -5.63 -4.55
C LYS A 20 14.71 -5.08 -5.71
N LYS A 21 13.54 -4.53 -5.40
CA LYS A 21 12.54 -4.15 -6.39
C LYS A 21 13.09 -2.90 -7.04
N LYS A 22 13.50 -3.00 -8.32
CA LYS A 22 13.41 -1.84 -9.20
C LYS A 22 11.97 -1.37 -9.06
N VAL A 23 11.76 -0.27 -8.33
CA VAL A 23 10.43 0.28 -8.08
C VAL A 23 9.89 0.65 -9.47
N GLU A 24 9.01 -0.18 -10.02
CA GLU A 24 8.26 0.17 -11.21
C GLU A 24 7.46 1.42 -10.86
N ARG A 25 7.86 2.56 -11.45
CA ARG A 25 7.39 3.90 -11.06
C ARG A 25 5.89 4.09 -11.20
N ASP A 26 5.23 3.24 -11.96
CA ASP A 26 3.79 3.32 -12.24
C ASP A 26 2.93 2.52 -11.25
N ARG A 27 3.52 1.87 -10.25
CA ARG A 27 2.74 1.15 -9.22
C ARG A 27 2.34 2.07 -8.08
N LEU A 28 1.11 1.89 -7.62
CA LEU A 28 0.63 2.52 -6.38
C LEU A 28 1.41 1.98 -5.17
N PRO A 29 1.70 2.82 -4.16
CA PRO A 29 2.33 2.38 -2.91
C PRO A 29 1.50 1.33 -2.19
N VAL A 30 2.18 0.36 -1.57
CA VAL A 30 1.54 -0.70 -0.77
C VAL A 30 2.11 -0.76 0.65
N VAL A 31 1.42 -1.47 1.54
CA VAL A 31 1.87 -1.70 2.91
C VAL A 31 3.25 -2.36 2.92
N ASN A 32 4.12 -1.91 3.83
CA ASN A 32 5.54 -2.21 3.96
C ASN A 32 6.47 -1.55 2.94
N ASP A 33 5.96 -0.78 2.00
CA ASP A 33 6.82 0.04 1.15
C ASP A 33 7.50 1.13 1.98
N GLU A 34 8.74 1.44 1.58
CA GLU A 34 9.49 2.58 2.09
C GLU A 34 9.42 3.71 1.07
N ILE A 35 8.90 4.85 1.52
CA ILE A 35 8.81 6.06 0.71
C ILE A 35 9.81 7.09 1.21
N GLN A 36 10.40 7.85 0.29
CA GLN A 36 11.30 8.94 0.61
C GLN A 36 10.58 10.26 0.40
N SER A 37 10.54 11.08 1.45
CA SER A 37 10.23 12.51 1.35
C SER A 37 11.54 13.30 1.29
N ASP A 38 11.44 14.61 1.06
CA ASP A 38 12.59 15.51 0.98
C ASP A 38 13.41 15.52 2.27
N GLN A 39 12.77 15.26 3.42
CA GLN A 39 13.39 15.38 4.74
C GLN A 39 13.72 14.05 5.41
N LYS A 40 12.95 12.98 5.13
CA LYS A 40 13.12 11.66 5.76
C LYS A 40 12.45 10.54 4.97
N LYS A 41 12.81 9.31 5.33
CA LYS A 41 12.15 8.10 4.84
C LYS A 41 11.04 7.68 5.79
N TYR A 42 10.02 7.03 5.25
CA TYR A 42 8.91 6.50 6.02
C TYR A 42 8.56 5.09 5.55
N LYS A 43 8.17 4.23 6.48
CA LYS A 43 7.66 2.90 6.19
C LYS A 43 6.14 2.86 6.35
N LEU A 44 5.44 2.43 5.31
CA LEU A 44 3.98 2.30 5.33
C LEU A 44 3.58 1.07 6.15
N LYS A 45 2.70 1.21 7.16
CA LYS A 45 2.33 0.14 8.09
C LYS A 45 0.96 -0.46 7.84
N GLN A 46 -0.04 0.40 7.68
CA GLN A 46 -1.42 -0.03 7.45
C GLN A 46 -2.20 1.05 6.70
N VAL A 47 -3.25 0.65 6.00
CA VAL A 47 -4.18 1.57 5.34
C VAL A 47 -5.21 2.04 6.38
N LEU A 48 -5.36 3.35 6.52
CA LEU A 48 -6.40 3.95 7.37
C LEU A 48 -7.69 4.22 6.58
N GLY A 49 -7.57 4.46 5.28
CA GLY A 49 -8.72 4.65 4.40
C GLY A 49 -8.32 4.81 2.94
N SER A 50 -9.24 4.50 2.05
CA SER A 50 -9.12 4.67 0.60
C SER A 50 -10.28 5.51 0.08
N GLY A 51 -9.98 6.52 -0.73
CA GLY A 51 -10.97 7.37 -1.41
C GLY A 51 -10.72 7.44 -2.91
N GLY A 52 -11.59 8.16 -3.63
CA GLY A 52 -11.55 8.22 -5.11
C GLY A 52 -10.26 8.81 -5.71
N TYR A 53 -9.48 9.55 -4.94
CA TYR A 53 -8.25 10.20 -5.39
C TYR A 53 -6.98 9.74 -4.66
N GLY A 54 -7.08 8.75 -3.77
CA GLY A 54 -5.90 8.30 -3.03
C GLY A 54 -6.16 7.36 -1.87
N THR A 55 -5.07 6.88 -1.27
CA THR A 55 -5.08 6.01 -0.10
C THR A 55 -4.25 6.65 1.01
N VAL A 56 -4.80 6.66 2.23
CA VAL A 56 -4.14 7.18 3.42
C VAL A 56 -3.54 6.02 4.20
N PHE A 57 -2.24 6.11 4.50
CA PHE A 57 -1.49 5.11 5.25
C PHE A 57 -1.08 5.66 6.62
N LEU A 58 -1.11 4.82 7.65
CA LEU A 58 -0.32 5.04 8.84
C LEU A 58 1.13 4.68 8.51
N SER A 59 2.05 5.61 8.75
CA SER A 59 3.48 5.41 8.51
C SER A 59 4.29 5.47 9.81
N GLN A 60 5.47 4.87 9.77
CA GLN A 60 6.49 5.02 10.80
C GLN A 60 7.68 5.76 10.20
N ASP A 61 8.26 6.69 10.96
CA ASP A 61 9.53 7.33 10.61
C ASP A 61 10.61 6.26 10.42
N GLY A 62 11.31 6.32 9.30
CA GLY A 62 12.49 5.50 9.06
C GLY A 62 13.65 6.00 9.93
N GLU A 63 14.45 5.08 10.43
CA GLU A 63 15.73 5.43 11.06
C GLU A 63 16.66 6.06 10.00
N LYS A 64 17.44 7.07 10.42
CA LYS A 64 18.36 7.84 9.56
C LYS A 64 19.48 6.97 9.00
#